data_AF-A0A6B3FPA3-F1
#
_entry.id   AF-A0A6B3FPA3-F1
#
_cell.length_a   1.000
_cell.length_b   1.000
_cell.length_c   1.000
_cell.angle_alpha   90.00
_cell.angle_beta   90.00
_cell.angle_gamma   90.00
#
_symmetry.space_group_name_H-M   'P 1'
#
loop_
_entity.id
_entity.type
_entity.pdbx_description
1 polymer ?
#
loop_
_entity_poly.entity_id
_entity_poly.type
_entity_poly.pdbx_seq_one_letter_code
_entity_poly.pdbx_strand_id
1 'polypeptide(L)'
;KQISDIQDMLSQGAQFLVVAPLNSDGLEPALKAAAAKKVPVLTIDRKVNSTACKDYVAFLGSDFVEQGKRAADAMIKVTGGKGKVAILLGASGNNVTT
;
A
#
# COMPACT_ATOMS: atom_id res chain seq x y z
N LYS A 1 13.48 7.41 -6.16
CA LYS A 1 14.23 6.88 -4.99
C LYS A 1 13.80 5.45 -4.64
N GLN A 2 12.55 5.18 -4.25
CA GLN A 2 12.15 3.79 -3.89
C GLN A 2 12.48 2.72 -4.95
N ILE A 3 12.29 3.03 -6.25
CA ILE A 3 12.65 2.12 -7.34
C ILE A 3 14.16 1.81 -7.37
N SER A 4 15.02 2.83 -7.22
CA SER A 4 16.47 2.63 -7.20
C SER A 4 16.88 1.82 -5.97
N ASP A 5 16.29 2.09 -4.81
CA ASP A 5 16.58 1.34 -3.57
C ASP A 5 16.24 -0.16 -3.75
N ILE A 6 15.13 -0.47 -4.44
CA ILE A 6 14.77 -1.86 -4.78
C ILE A 6 15.77 -2.48 -5.75
N GLN A 7 16.18 -1.76 -6.80
CA GLN A 7 17.16 -2.25 -7.77
C GLN A 7 18.53 -2.51 -7.14
N ASP A 8 18.93 -1.68 -6.18
CA ASP A 8 20.17 -1.83 -5.41
C ASP A 8 20.09 -3.07 -4.51
N MET A 9 19.00 -3.26 -3.76
CA MET A 9 18.77 -4.47 -2.96
C MET A 9 18.80 -5.74 -3.82
N LEU A 10 18.17 -5.71 -5.00
CA LEU A 10 18.22 -6.81 -5.96
C LEU A 10 19.63 -7.08 -6.49
N SER A 11 20.47 -6.05 -6.59
CA SER A 11 21.87 -6.17 -7.04
C SER A 11 22.79 -6.68 -5.93
N GLN A 12 22.45 -6.38 -4.67
CA GLN A 12 23.10 -6.91 -3.47
C GLN A 12 22.69 -8.35 -3.13
N GLY A 13 21.81 -8.97 -3.92
CA GLY A 13 21.43 -10.36 -3.77
C GLY A 13 20.24 -10.61 -2.84
N ALA A 14 19.35 -9.63 -2.65
CA ALA A 14 18.11 -9.83 -1.93
C ALA A 14 17.30 -11.00 -2.54
N GLN A 15 16.88 -11.93 -1.68
CA GLN A 15 16.14 -13.13 -2.07
C GLN A 15 14.62 -12.99 -1.91
N PHE A 16 14.17 -11.97 -1.18
CA PHE A 16 12.77 -11.63 -0.97
C PHE A 16 12.69 -10.12 -0.69
N LEU A 17 11.63 -9.46 -1.16
CA LEU A 17 11.38 -8.04 -0.89
C LEU A 17 10.05 -7.85 -0.17
N VAL A 18 10.07 -7.08 0.92
CA VAL A 18 8.86 -6.56 1.58
C VAL A 18 8.85 -5.06 1.33
N VAL A 19 7.82 -4.57 0.64
CA VAL A 19 7.78 -3.19 0.16
C VAL A 19 6.50 -2.51 0.62
N ALA A 20 6.63 -1.37 1.31
CA ALA A 20 5.55 -0.43 1.50
C ALA A 20 5.57 0.58 0.35
N PRO A 21 4.70 0.45 -0.68
CA PRO A 21 4.73 1.34 -1.85
C PRO A 21 4.55 2.79 -1.43
N LEU A 22 5.28 3.71 -2.07
CA LEU A 22 5.11 5.13 -1.79
C LEU A 22 3.79 5.67 -2.35
N ASN A 23 3.43 5.22 -3.56
CA ASN A 23 2.20 5.57 -4.27
C ASN A 23 1.53 4.30 -4.79
N SER A 24 0.27 4.40 -5.18
CA SER A 24 -0.47 3.28 -5.75
C SER A 24 0.00 2.89 -7.16
N ASP A 25 0.58 3.85 -7.88
CA ASP A 25 1.14 3.69 -9.22
C ASP A 25 2.67 3.90 -9.22
N GLY A 26 3.34 3.35 -10.23
CA GLY A 26 4.75 3.63 -10.50
C GLY A 26 5.74 2.64 -9.89
N LEU A 27 5.27 1.60 -9.20
CA LEU A 27 6.13 0.52 -8.69
C LEU A 27 6.39 -0.58 -9.75
N GLU A 28 5.70 -0.55 -10.89
CA GLU A 28 5.75 -1.58 -11.93
C GLU A 28 7.17 -1.86 -12.44
N PRO A 29 8.05 -0.86 -12.68
CA PRO A 29 9.42 -1.12 -13.08
C PRO A 29 10.20 -1.93 -12.02
N ALA A 30 9.96 -1.68 -10.74
CA ALA A 30 10.60 -2.41 -9.65
C ALA A 30 10.08 -3.84 -9.51
N LEU A 31 8.76 -4.04 -9.64
CA LEU A 31 8.14 -5.38 -9.67
C LEU A 31 8.67 -6.20 -10.85
N LYS A 32 8.79 -5.60 -12.03
CA LYS A 32 9.38 -6.25 -13.21
C LYS A 32 10.85 -6.63 -13.00
N ALA A 33 11.65 -5.74 -12.38
CA ALA A 33 13.04 -6.02 -12.07
C ALA A 33 13.21 -7.20 -11.08
N ALA A 34 12.35 -7.25 -10.06
CA ALA A 34 12.34 -8.36 -9.10
C ALA A 34 11.91 -9.67 -9.77
N ALA A 35 10.85 -9.65 -10.59
CA ALA A 35 10.38 -10.80 -11.34
C ALA A 35 11.45 -11.36 -12.29
N ALA A 36 12.19 -10.51 -13.01
CA ALA A 36 13.27 -10.93 -13.90
C ALA A 36 14.40 -11.69 -13.16
N LYS A 37 14.63 -11.35 -11.89
CA LYS A 37 15.59 -12.04 -11.01
C LYS A 37 14.97 -13.19 -10.20
N LYS A 38 13.68 -13.48 -10.42
CA LYS A 38 12.90 -14.48 -9.65
C LYS A 38 12.85 -14.18 -8.15
N VAL A 39 12.89 -12.90 -7.77
CA VAL A 39 12.78 -12.46 -6.39
C VAL A 39 11.32 -12.13 -6.08
N PRO A 40 10.66 -12.87 -5.17
CA PRO A 40 9.29 -12.56 -4.76
C PRO A 40 9.19 -11.23 -4.01
N VAL A 41 8.06 -10.55 -4.20
CA VAL A 41 7.73 -9.27 -3.55
C VAL A 41 6.43 -9.41 -2.77
N LEU A 42 6.41 -9.05 -1.49
CA LEU A 42 5.21 -8.83 -0.70
C LEU A 42 4.98 -7.32 -0.57
N THR A 43 3.78 -6.85 -0.89
CA THR A 43 3.41 -5.45 -0.64
C THR A 43 2.78 -5.34 0.74
N ILE A 44 3.08 -4.25 1.45
CA ILE A 44 2.50 -3.96 2.76
C ILE A 44 1.98 -2.52 2.83
N ASP A 45 1.09 -2.23 3.77
CA ASP A 45 0.58 -0.89 4.12
C ASP A 45 -0.21 -0.16 3.02
N ARG A 46 0.24 -0.14 1.76
CA ARG A 46 -0.48 0.48 0.64
C ARG A 46 -0.73 -0.52 -0.48
N LYS A 47 -1.94 -0.47 -1.01
CA LYS A 47 -2.29 -1.20 -2.24
C LYS A 47 -1.55 -0.58 -3.43
N VAL A 48 -1.22 -1.41 -4.41
CA VAL A 48 -0.71 -1.00 -5.73
C VAL A 48 -1.71 -1.34 -6.81
N ASN A 49 -1.73 -0.58 -7.90
CA ASN A 49 -2.50 -0.86 -9.09
C ASN A 49 -1.78 -1.91 -9.95
N SER A 50 -1.53 -3.07 -9.35
CA SER A 50 -0.90 -4.24 -9.98
C SER A 50 -1.59 -5.52 -9.51
N THR A 51 -1.31 -6.64 -10.18
CA THR A 51 -2.04 -7.89 -9.97
C THR A 51 -1.33 -8.79 -8.95
N ALA A 52 -2.00 -9.08 -7.83
CA ALA A 52 -1.52 -10.08 -6.87
C ALA A 52 -1.39 -11.47 -7.53
N CYS A 53 -0.50 -12.31 -7.02
CA CYS A 53 -0.12 -13.61 -7.60
C CYS A 53 0.47 -13.55 -9.02
N LYS A 54 0.72 -12.36 -9.57
CA LYS A 54 1.34 -12.16 -10.90
C LYS A 54 2.50 -11.20 -10.83
N ASP A 55 2.25 -9.98 -10.37
CA ASP A 55 3.25 -8.91 -10.29
C ASP A 55 3.93 -8.88 -8.90
N TYR A 56 3.22 -9.34 -7.87
CA TYR A 56 3.70 -9.50 -6.49
C TYR A 56 2.94 -10.67 -5.84
N VAL A 57 3.45 -11.18 -4.71
CA VAL A 57 2.92 -12.37 -4.03
C VAL A 57 1.54 -12.10 -3.44
N ALA A 58 1.45 -11.12 -2.54
CA ALA A 58 0.22 -10.74 -1.86
C ALA A 58 0.36 -9.33 -1.28
N PHE A 59 -0.77 -8.76 -0.85
CA PHE A 59 -0.82 -7.56 -0.04
C PHE A 59 -1.09 -7.93 1.41
N LEU A 60 -0.27 -7.43 2.34
CA LEU A 60 -0.48 -7.54 3.77
C LEU A 60 -0.72 -6.14 4.35
N GLY A 61 -1.96 -5.87 4.73
CA GLY A 61 -2.33 -4.59 5.31
C GLY A 61 -3.68 -4.63 5.99
N SER A 62 -4.12 -3.46 6.44
CA SER A 62 -5.42 -3.32 7.07
C SER A 62 -6.54 -3.30 6.03
N ASP A 63 -7.74 -3.67 6.47
CA ASP A 63 -8.96 -3.30 5.75
C ASP A 63 -9.28 -1.83 6.05
N PHE A 64 -8.93 -0.94 5.11
CA PHE A 64 -9.10 0.49 5.28
C PHE A 64 -10.57 0.92 5.35
N VAL A 65 -11.49 0.15 4.73
CA VAL A 65 -12.93 0.42 4.80
C VAL A 65 -13.43 0.13 6.20
N GLU A 66 -13.05 -1.02 6.77
CA GLU A 66 -13.40 -1.38 8.14
C GLU A 66 -12.77 -0.43 9.16
N GLN A 67 -11.54 0.04 8.93
CA GLN A 67 -10.93 1.08 9.77
C GLN A 67 -11.70 2.40 9.72
N GLY A 68 -12.08 2.86 8.52
CA GLY A 68 -12.91 4.05 8.35
C GLY A 68 -14.26 3.92 9.05
N LYS A 69 -14.89 2.74 8.95
CA LYS A 69 -16.15 2.44 9.64
C LYS A 69 -16.00 2.52 11.15
N ARG A 70 -14.96 1.92 11.74
CA ARG A 70 -14.69 2.00 13.19
C ARG A 70 -14.48 3.43 13.66
N ALA A 71 -13.79 4.25 12.87
CA ALA A 71 -13.60 5.67 13.17
C ALA A 71 -14.94 6.43 13.13
N ALA A 72 -15.79 6.16 12.14
CA ALA A 72 -17.13 6.73 12.05
C ALA A 72 -18.03 6.30 13.22
N ASP A 73 -18.03 5.02 13.58
CA ASP A 73 -18.81 4.49 14.72
C ASP A 73 -18.42 5.17 16.04
N ALA A 74 -17.10 5.37 16.27
CA ALA A 74 -16.61 6.10 17.42
C ALA A 74 -17.07 7.57 17.42
N MET A 75 -17.06 8.23 16.27
CA MET A 75 -17.54 9.61 16.11
C MET A 75 -19.05 9.72 16.36
N ILE A 76 -19.85 8.79 15.84
CA ILE A 76 -21.31 8.74 16.06
C ILE A 76 -21.61 8.63 17.56
N LYS A 77 -20.89 7.74 18.27
CA LYS A 77 -21.06 7.52 19.71
C LYS A 77 -20.86 8.80 20.53
N VAL A 78 -19.86 9.62 20.21
CA VAL A 78 -19.54 10.84 20.98
C VAL A 78 -20.36 12.06 20.56
N THR A 79 -20.86 12.09 19.32
CA THR A 79 -21.64 13.23 18.79
C THR A 79 -23.16 13.03 18.87
N GLY A 80 -23.62 11.84 19.24
CA GLY A 80 -25.04 11.48 19.14
C GLY A 80 -25.54 11.49 17.68
N GLY A 81 -24.65 11.24 16.72
CA GLY A 81 -24.94 11.25 15.29
C GLY A 81 -25.18 12.62 14.67
N LYS A 82 -24.85 13.72 15.36
CA LYS A 82 -25.05 15.10 14.86
C LYS A 82 -23.78 15.92 14.94
N GLY A 83 -23.36 16.49 13.83
CA GLY A 83 -22.20 17.39 13.77
C GLY A 83 -21.84 17.74 12.33
N LYS A 84 -21.02 18.78 12.17
CA LYS A 84 -20.34 19.05 10.90
C LYS A 84 -19.04 18.25 10.88
N VAL A 85 -18.80 17.51 9.81
CA VAL A 85 -17.62 16.65 9.66
C VAL A 85 -16.72 17.21 8.57
N ALA A 86 -15.41 17.17 8.82
CA ALA A 86 -14.38 17.38 7.81
C ALA A 86 -13.50 16.13 7.75
N ILE A 87 -13.10 15.73 6.54
CA ILE A 87 -12.16 14.63 6.31
C ILE A 87 -10.84 15.25 5.87
N LEU A 88 -9.79 15.06 6.67
CA LEU A 88 -8.44 15.49 6.33
C LEU A 88 -7.70 14.29 5.74
N LEU A 89 -7.34 14.40 4.46
CA LEU A 89 -6.64 13.35 3.73
C LEU A 89 -5.13 13.54 3.81
N GLY A 90 -4.40 12.43 3.64
CA GLY A 90 -2.97 12.44 3.42
C GLY A 90 -2.61 12.88 1.99
N ALA A 91 -1.38 12.56 1.57
CA ALA A 91 -0.92 12.88 0.22
C ALA A 91 -1.76 12.19 -0.86
N SER A 92 -2.10 12.94 -1.92
CA SER A 92 -2.83 12.45 -3.09
C SER A 92 -2.10 11.30 -3.79
N GLY A 93 -2.86 10.34 -4.32
CA GLY A 93 -2.32 9.15 -5.01
C GLY A 93 -2.10 7.93 -4.11
N ASN A 94 -2.41 8.04 -2.82
CA ASN A 94 -2.38 6.93 -1.87
C ASN A 94 -3.75 6.25 -1.74
N ASN A 95 -3.85 4.99 -2.13
CA ASN A 95 -5.07 4.20 -2.06
C ASN A 95 -5.33 3.61 -0.66
N VAL A 96 -5.55 4.50 0.32
CA VAL A 96 -5.97 4.15 1.69
C VAL A 96 -7.40 4.61 1.99
N THR A 97 -8.08 5.21 1.02
CA THR A 97 -9.46 5.72 1.14
C THR A 97 -10.48 4.90 0.33
N THR A 98 -10.05 3.85 -0.36
CA THR A 98 -10.84 2.99 -1.27
C THR A 98 -10.37 1.55 -1.18
#